data_AF-A0A380JAN5-F1
#
_entry.id   AF-A0A380JAN5-F1
#
_cell.length_a   1.000
_cell.length_b   1.000
_cell.length_c   1.000
_cell.angle_alpha   90.00
_cell.angle_beta   90.00
_cell.angle_gamma   90.00
#
_symmetry.space_group_name_H-M   'P 1'
#
loop_
_entity.id
_entity.type
_entity.pdbx_description
1 polymer ?
#
loop_
_entity_poly.entity_id
_entity_poly.type
_entity_poly.pdbx_seq_one_letter_code
_entity_poly.pdbx_strand_id
1 'polypeptide(L)' 'MIDEIIEILKQMGIEEEMDNNTNLISDLYLDSAELVSLRLELKKKFNVDISLNSNEELTIQELKQKIEGEMNNE' A
#
# COMPACT_ATOMS: atom_id res chain seq x y z
N MET A 1 10.28 4.93 2.67
CA MET A 1 9.02 4.21 2.93
C MET A 1 7.80 4.81 2.24
N ILE A 2 7.35 6.06 2.49
CA ILE A 2 6.25 6.64 1.70
C ILE A 2 6.60 6.64 0.20
N ASP A 3 7.78 7.17 -0.15
CA ASP A 3 8.28 7.15 -1.53
C ASP A 3 8.36 5.74 -2.11
N GLU A 4 8.73 4.76 -1.28
CA GLU A 4 8.85 3.36 -1.72
C GLU A 4 7.49 2.69 -1.94
N ILE A 5 6.47 3.06 -1.16
CA ILE A 5 5.08 2.64 -1.38
C ILE A 5 4.58 3.25 -2.68
N ILE A 6 4.81 4.55 -2.89
CA ILE A 6 4.46 5.24 -4.14
C ILE A 6 5.18 4.61 -5.34
N GLU A 7 6.46 4.25 -5.21
CA GLU A 7 7.19 3.54 -6.27
C GLU A 7 6.56 2.18 -6.59
N ILE A 8 6.12 1.40 -5.58
CA ILE A 8 5.42 0.13 -5.82
C ILE A 8 4.12 0.38 -6.59
N LEU A 9 3.33 1.37 -6.16
CA LEU A 9 2.08 1.73 -6.82
C LEU A 9 2.33 2.16 -8.28
N LYS A 10 3.37 2.96 -8.52
CA LYS A 10 3.80 3.32 -9.89
C LYS A 10 4.24 2.12 -10.71
N GLN A 11 4.94 1.16 -10.13
CA GLN A 11 5.32 -0.09 -10.81
C GLN A 11 4.12 -0.97 -11.16
N MET A 12 3.02 -0.85 -10.43
CA MET A 12 1.75 -1.52 -10.73
C MET A 12 0.98 -0.85 -11.89
N GLY A 13 1.42 0.34 -12.34
CA GLY A 13 0.79 1.09 -13.43
C GLY A 13 -0.06 2.28 -12.95
N ILE A 14 0.00 2.62 -11.65
CA ILE A 14 -0.73 3.76 -11.10
C ILE A 14 0.09 5.03 -11.33
N GLU A 15 -0.29 5.79 -12.35
CA GLU A 15 0.42 7.02 -12.75
C GLU A 15 -0.10 8.29 -12.06
N GLU A 16 -1.05 8.17 -11.14
CA GLU A 16 -1.66 9.30 -10.43
C GLU A 16 -0.68 10.02 -9.49
N GLU A 17 -0.92 11.32 -9.28
CA GLU A 17 -0.20 12.05 -8.24
C GLU A 17 -0.67 11.55 -6.87
N MET A 18 0.26 10.95 -6.14
CA MET A 18 0.04 10.33 -4.84
C MET A 18 0.75 11.13 -3.75
N ASP A 19 0.04 11.41 -2.67
CA ASP A 19 0.56 11.97 -1.43
C ASP A 19 0.19 11.09 -0.23
N ASN A 20 0.65 11.49 0.95
CA ASN A 20 0.49 10.75 2.19
C ASN A 20 -0.98 10.43 2.51
N ASN A 21 -1.90 11.33 2.15
CA ASN A 21 -3.33 11.23 2.45
C ASN A 21 -4.13 10.59 1.31
N THR A 22 -3.48 10.26 0.18
CA THR A 22 -4.15 9.59 -0.94
C THR A 22 -4.68 8.24 -0.47
N ASN A 23 -5.97 8.02 -0.70
CA ASN A 23 -6.67 6.80 -0.35
C ASN A 23 -6.51 5.75 -1.46
N LEU A 24 -6.12 4.54 -1.08
CA LEU A 24 -5.90 3.45 -2.02
C LEU A 24 -7.18 3.03 -2.75
N ILE A 25 -8.35 3.16 -2.12
CA ILE A 25 -9.63 2.70 -2.69
C ILE A 25 -10.41 3.86 -3.28
N SER A 26 -10.58 4.94 -2.52
CA SER A 26 -11.43 6.06 -2.93
C SER A 26 -10.75 7.02 -3.90
N ASP A 27 -9.42 7.19 -3.83
CA ASP A 27 -8.68 8.07 -4.75
C ASP A 27 -8.05 7.29 -5.90
N LEU A 28 -7.37 6.16 -5.61
CA LEU A 28 -6.66 5.36 -6.63
C LEU A 28 -7.50 4.24 -7.23
N TYR A 29 -8.72 4.03 -6.73
CA TYR A 29 -9.65 3.02 -7.22
C TYR A 29 -9.08 1.59 -7.27
N LEU A 30 -8.15 1.26 -6.37
CA LEU A 30 -7.49 -0.05 -6.40
C LEU A 30 -8.50 -1.17 -6.23
N ASP A 31 -8.51 -2.06 -7.22
CA ASP A 31 -9.36 -3.23 -7.17
C ASP A 31 -8.71 -4.39 -6.42
N SER A 32 -9.48 -5.45 -6.22
CA SER A 32 -9.04 -6.56 -5.36
C SER A 32 -7.80 -7.27 -5.88
N ALA A 33 -7.57 -7.27 -7.21
CA ALA A 33 -6.38 -7.85 -7.81
C ALA A 33 -5.15 -6.97 -7.57
N GLU A 34 -5.31 -5.65 -7.67
CA GLU A 34 -4.27 -4.68 -7.37
C GLU A 34 -3.89 -4.72 -5.88
N LEU A 35 -4.86 -4.76 -4.96
CA LEU A 35 -4.59 -4.87 -3.53
C LEU A 35 -3.81 -6.13 -3.17
N VAL A 36 -4.13 -7.27 -3.81
CA VAL A 36 -3.35 -8.50 -3.64
C VAL A 36 -1.93 -8.33 -4.16
N SER A 37 -1.77 -7.70 -5.33
CA SER A 37 -0.45 -7.44 -5.93
C SER A 37 0.39 -6.52 -5.04
N LEU A 38 -0.22 -5.45 -4.52
CA LEU A 38 0.40 -4.54 -3.56
C LEU A 38 0.87 -5.28 -2.31
N ARG A 39 0.01 -6.12 -1.71
CA ARG A 39 0.38 -6.94 -0.55
C ARG A 39 1.60 -7.83 -0.83
N LEU A 40 1.65 -8.47 -2.00
CA LEU A 40 2.77 -9.33 -2.38
C LEU A 40 4.08 -8.55 -2.54
N GLU A 41 4.03 -7.39 -3.16
CA GLU A 41 5.22 -6.53 -3.32
C GLU A 41 5.68 -5.95 -1.97
N LEU A 42 4.75 -5.58 -1.08
CA LEU A 42 5.09 -5.14 0.28
C LEU A 42 5.74 -6.25 1.10
N LYS A 43 5.23 -7.49 1.00
CA LYS A 43 5.85 -8.66 1.63
C LYS A 43 7.25 -8.92 1.11
N LYS A 44 7.45 -8.80 -0.20
CA LYS A 44 8.76 -9.01 -0.83
C LYS A 44 9.76 -7.91 -0.47
N LYS A 45 9.32 -6.65 -0.38
CA LYS A 45 10.20 -5.49 -0.15
C LYS A 45 10.50 -5.26 1.34
N PHE A 46 9.49 -5.42 2.20
CA PHE A 46 9.57 -5.10 3.62
C PHE A 46 9.45 -6.31 4.55
N ASN A 47 9.29 -7.53 4.01
CA ASN A 47 9.10 -8.77 4.78
C ASN A 47 7.83 -8.80 5.66
N VAL A 48 6.85 -7.92 5.41
CA VAL A 48 5.60 -7.85 6.20
C VAL A 48 4.43 -8.58 5.56
N ASP A 49 3.53 -9.14 6.36
CA ASP A 49 2.30 -9.79 5.87
C ASP A 49 1.05 -9.00 6.32
N ILE A 50 0.84 -7.84 5.69
CA ILE A 50 -0.32 -7.00 6.00
C ILE A 50 -1.57 -7.46 5.25
N SER A 51 -2.74 -7.29 5.87
CA SER A 51 -4.04 -7.51 5.22
C SER A 51 -4.56 -6.21 4.61
N LEU A 52 -4.87 -6.23 3.31
CA LEU A 52 -5.48 -5.13 2.56
C LEU A 52 -6.84 -5.59 2.03
N ASN A 53 -7.89 -4.84 2.32
CA ASN A 53 -9.25 -5.15 1.91
C ASN A 53 -9.86 -3.97 1.17
N SER A 54 -10.57 -4.22 0.07
CA SER A 54 -11.22 -3.19 -0.75
C SER A 54 -12.38 -2.47 -0.04
N ASN A 55 -12.79 -2.95 1.14
CA ASN A 55 -13.85 -2.35 1.95
C ASN A 55 -13.29 -1.46 3.08
N GLU A 56 -11.98 -1.34 3.19
CA GLU A 56 -11.31 -0.53 4.20
C GLU A 56 -10.69 0.69 3.53
N GLU A 57 -11.12 1.87 3.97
CA GLU A 57 -10.48 3.12 3.58
C GLU A 57 -9.08 3.14 4.20
N LEU A 58 -8.06 3.17 3.34
CA LEU A 58 -6.67 3.11 3.76
C LEU A 58 -5.87 4.13 2.95
N THR A 59 -5.24 5.07 3.65
CA THR A 59 -4.32 6.04 3.04
C THR A 59 -2.90 5.48 2.94
N ILE A 60 -2.07 6.07 2.07
CA ILE A 60 -0.65 5.73 1.97
C ILE A 60 0.06 5.89 3.33
N GLN A 61 -0.30 6.90 4.11
CA GLN A 61 0.24 7.10 5.46
C GLN A 61 -0.18 5.99 6.43
N GLU A 62 -1.44 5.55 6.42
CA GLU A 62 -1.90 4.46 7.27
C GLU A 62 -1.28 3.12 6.86
N LEU A 63 -1.13 2.89 5.55
CA LEU A 63 -0.41 1.74 5.01
C LEU A 63 1.03 1.71 5.54
N LYS A 64 1.73 2.85 5.50
CA LYS A 64 3.07 2.99 6.08
C LYS A 64 3.08 2.62 7.57
N GLN A 65 2.12 3.12 8.35
CA GLN A 65 2.03 2.80 9.78
C GLN A 65 1.78 1.30 10.02
N LYS A 66 0.96 0.64 9.20
CA LYS A 66 0.76 -0.81 9.29
C LYS A 66 2.04 -1.60 8.99
N ILE A 67 2.78 -1.19 7.96
CA ILE A 67 4.07 -1.80 7.62
C ILE A 67 5.06 -1.62 8.78
N GLU A 68 5.22 -0.40 9.30
CA GLU A 68 6.09 -0.15 10.45
C GLU A 68 5.66 -0.94 11.70
N GLY A 69 4.35 -1.09 11.94
CA GLY A 69 3.82 -1.89 13.04
C GLY A 69 4.19 -3.37 12.95
N GLU A 70 4.12 -3.95 11.75
CA GLU A 70 4.53 -5.34 11.52
C GLU A 70 6.05 -5.52 11.59
N MET A 71 6.82 -4.60 11.01
CA MET A 71 8.29 -4.66 11.04
C MET A 71 8.88 -4.59 12.46
N ASN A 72 8.20 -3.91 13.38
CA ASN A 72 8.64 -3.80 14.78
C ASN A 72 8.18 -4.98 15.66
N ASN A 73 7.38 -5.92 15.14
CA ASN A 73 6.95 -7.13 15.84
C ASN A 73 7.82 -8.37 15.51
N GLU A 74 8.91 -8.21 14.74
CA GLU A 74 9.98 -9.20 14.55
C GLU A 74 11.12 -9.01 15.57
#